data_AF-A0A496B4R4-F1
#
_entry.id   AF-A0A496B4R4-F1
#
_cell.length_a   1.000
_cell.length_b   1.000
_cell.length_c   1.000
_cell.angle_alpha   90.00
_cell.angle_beta   90.00
_cell.angle_gamma   90.00
#
_symmetry.space_group_name_H-M   'P 1'
#
loop_
_entity.id
_entity.type
_entity.pdbx_description
1 polymer ?
#
loop_
_entity_poly.entity_id
_entity_poly.type
_entity_poly.pdbx_seq_one_letter_code
_entity_poly.pdbx_strand_id
1 'polypeptide(L)'
;MKIQLQTPPPIKFGVMLMAVLIFSAPFVAIATQHSVMLEAKAAAEADAEAKTSKSTWLTLGCLGGLIAVAAGYVYAPSPPAGALLGKSPEYIAAYSDAYAQKAKGIQRRYAMYGCVLNTLGSVALAVAAAAAEESEGN
;
A
#
# COMPACT_ATOMS: atom_id res chain seq x y z
N MET A 1 42.22 66.28 -10.52
CA MET A 1 41.01 65.49 -10.79
C MET A 1 41.17 64.13 -10.12
N LYS A 2 40.52 63.91 -8.96
CA LYS A 2 40.59 62.64 -8.20
C LYS A 2 39.26 61.92 -8.37
N ILE A 3 39.27 60.79 -9.07
CA ILE A 3 38.09 59.95 -9.28
C ILE A 3 38.01 59.01 -8.08
N GLN A 4 37.04 59.24 -7.19
CA GLN A 4 36.73 58.36 -6.06
C GLN A 4 35.95 57.16 -6.60
N LEU A 5 36.64 56.03 -6.80
CA LEU A 5 36.00 54.72 -6.98
C LEU A 5 35.34 54.33 -5.65
N GLN A 6 34.04 54.63 -5.52
CA GLN A 6 33.19 54.13 -4.45
C GLN A 6 33.00 52.62 -4.66
N THR A 7 33.84 51.79 -4.02
CA THR A 7 33.62 50.35 -3.95
C THR A 7 32.50 50.04 -2.94
N PRO A 8 31.43 49.31 -3.31
CA PRO A 8 30.40 48.92 -2.36
C PRO A 8 30.92 47.82 -1.41
N PRO A 9 30.57 47.84 -0.11
CA PRO A 9 31.08 46.90 0.88
C PRO A 9 30.58 45.46 0.61
N PRO A 10 31.46 44.43 0.66
CA PRO A 10 31.13 43.04 0.26
C PRO A 10 30.15 42.32 1.18
N ILE A 11 29.85 42.88 2.35
CA ILE A 11 29.14 42.21 3.45
C ILE A 11 27.63 42.14 3.20
N LYS A 12 27.03 43.13 2.53
CA LYS A 12 25.56 43.23 2.38
C LYS A 12 24.99 42.24 1.35
N PHE A 13 25.74 41.96 0.28
CA PHE A 13 25.35 41.00 -0.75
C PHE A 13 25.40 39.55 -0.25
N GLY A 14 26.43 39.21 0.54
CA GLY A 14 26.58 37.89 1.14
C GLY A 14 25.46 37.55 2.13
N VAL A 15 25.04 38.52 2.95
CA VAL A 15 23.94 38.34 3.92
C VAL A 15 22.59 38.12 3.21
N MET A 16 22.32 38.88 2.15
CA MET A 16 21.10 38.70 1.35
C MET A 16 21.07 37.33 0.66
N LEU A 17 22.22 36.86 0.15
CA LEU A 17 22.35 35.54 -0.45
C LEU A 17 22.12 34.41 0.58
N MET A 18 22.68 34.54 1.78
CA MET A 18 22.49 33.56 2.86
C MET A 18 21.04 33.53 3.36
N ALA A 19 20.37 34.68 3.46
CA ALA A 19 18.96 34.75 3.82
C ALA A 19 18.05 34.05 2.80
N VAL A 20 18.36 34.18 1.50
CA VAL A 20 17.62 33.50 0.41
C VAL A 20 17.83 31.97 0.46
N LEU A 21 19.03 31.51 0.81
CA LEU A 21 19.31 30.07 0.93
C LEU A 21 18.59 29.43 2.13
N ILE A 22 18.57 30.11 3.29
CA ILE A 22 17.88 29.62 4.49
C ILE A 22 16.36 29.61 4.27
N PHE A 23 15.83 30.60 3.57
CA PHE A 23 14.39 30.68 3.30
C PHE A 23 13.90 29.66 2.26
N SER A 24 14.76 29.25 1.31
CA SER A 24 14.40 28.26 0.29
C SER A 24 14.61 26.80 0.73
N ALA A 25 15.42 26.54 1.77
CA ALA A 25 15.64 25.22 2.34
C ALA A 25 14.37 24.44 2.74
N PRO A 26 13.36 25.02 3.43
CA PRO A 26 12.13 24.28 3.77
C PRO A 26 11.37 23.83 2.51
N PHE A 27 11.44 24.58 1.42
CA PHE A 27 10.73 24.24 0.18
C PHE A 27 11.32 22.99 -0.48
N VAL A 28 12.66 22.87 -0.51
CA VAL A 28 13.36 21.70 -1.06
C VAL A 28 13.08 20.45 -0.21
N ALA A 29 13.04 20.59 1.12
CA ALA A 29 12.72 19.49 2.03
C ALA A 29 11.26 18.99 1.84
N ILE A 30 10.30 19.89 1.63
CA ILE A 30 8.89 19.50 1.40
C ILE A 30 8.74 18.78 0.05
N ALA A 31 9.44 19.24 -1.00
CA ALA A 31 9.40 18.61 -2.31
C ALA A 31 9.96 17.18 -2.31
N THR A 32 11.04 16.92 -1.56
CA THR A 32 11.62 15.58 -1.42
C THR A 32 10.72 14.65 -0.59
N GLN A 33 10.02 15.14 0.42
CA GLN A 33 9.09 14.32 1.20
C GLN A 33 7.95 13.79 0.32
N HIS A 34 7.37 14.62 -0.54
CA HIS A 34 6.26 14.21 -1.38
C HIS A 34 6.64 13.11 -2.39
N SER A 35 7.84 13.18 -2.98
CA SER A 35 8.31 12.14 -3.90
C SER A 35 8.62 10.82 -3.18
N VAL A 36 9.21 10.88 -1.97
CA VAL A 36 9.52 9.70 -1.15
C VAL A 36 8.24 8.95 -0.76
N MET A 37 7.17 9.66 -0.39
CA MET A 37 5.88 9.04 -0.07
C MET A 37 5.24 8.34 -1.26
N LEU A 38 5.34 8.94 -2.46
CA LEU A 38 4.81 8.37 -3.70
C LEU A 38 5.55 7.09 -4.10
N GLU A 39 6.89 7.11 -4.05
CA GLU A 39 7.71 5.93 -4.32
C GLU A 39 7.43 4.81 -3.31
N ALA A 40 7.39 5.15 -2.01
CA ALA A 40 7.10 4.20 -0.94
C ALA A 40 5.75 3.51 -1.15
N LYS A 41 4.72 4.28 -1.48
CA LYS A 41 3.39 3.74 -1.76
C LYS A 41 3.41 2.83 -2.99
N ALA A 42 3.92 3.31 -4.12
CA ALA A 42 3.94 2.52 -5.36
C ALA A 42 4.69 1.18 -5.20
N ALA A 43 5.85 1.21 -4.54
CA ALA A 43 6.61 0.00 -4.22
C ALA A 43 5.83 -0.94 -3.28
N ALA A 44 5.22 -0.38 -2.23
CA ALA A 44 4.41 -1.16 -1.28
C ALA A 44 3.20 -1.83 -1.93
N GLU A 45 2.51 -1.16 -2.85
CA GLU A 45 1.36 -1.75 -3.56
C GLU A 45 1.82 -2.90 -4.47
N ALA A 46 2.92 -2.72 -5.21
CA ALA A 46 3.48 -3.74 -6.08
C ALA A 46 3.93 -4.98 -5.29
N ASP A 47 4.66 -4.77 -4.18
CA ASP A 47 5.11 -5.85 -3.31
C ASP A 47 3.93 -6.55 -2.62
N ALA A 48 2.91 -5.81 -2.19
CA ALA A 48 1.71 -6.39 -1.58
C ALA A 48 0.99 -7.31 -2.58
N GLU A 49 0.89 -6.93 -3.85
CA GLU A 49 0.29 -7.78 -4.88
C GLU A 49 1.14 -9.02 -5.21
N ALA A 50 2.46 -8.88 -5.23
CA ALA A 50 3.37 -9.98 -5.53
C ALA A 50 3.48 -11.00 -4.39
N LYS A 51 3.45 -10.53 -3.13
CA LYS A 51 3.64 -11.36 -1.94
C LYS A 51 2.34 -11.88 -1.34
N THR A 52 1.21 -11.20 -1.57
CA THR A 52 -0.09 -11.69 -1.08
C THR A 52 -0.69 -12.67 -2.08
N SER A 53 -0.56 -13.97 -1.79
CA SER A 53 -1.09 -15.04 -2.64
C SER A 53 -2.62 -15.02 -2.71
N LYS A 54 -3.17 -14.39 -3.75
CA LYS A 54 -4.61 -14.26 -4.02
C LYS A 54 -5.34 -15.61 -4.02
N SER A 55 -4.71 -16.63 -4.62
CA SER A 55 -5.23 -17.99 -4.70
C SER A 55 -5.42 -18.62 -3.32
N THR A 56 -4.45 -18.44 -2.42
CA THR A 56 -4.53 -18.97 -1.05
C THR A 56 -5.72 -18.38 -0.30
N TRP A 57 -5.95 -17.08 -0.40
CA TRP A 57 -7.10 -16.45 0.28
C TRP A 57 -8.43 -16.82 -0.36
N LEU A 58 -8.45 -17.07 -1.67
CA LEU A 58 -9.63 -17.57 -2.36
C LEU A 58 -9.97 -19.01 -1.93
N THR A 59 -8.99 -19.92 -1.88
CA THR A 59 -9.23 -21.29 -1.43
C THR A 59 -9.61 -21.33 0.05
N LEU A 60 -8.94 -20.52 0.87
CA LEU A 60 -9.28 -20.39 2.28
C LEU A 60 -10.71 -19.86 2.44
N GLY A 61 -11.11 -18.86 1.65
CA GLY A 61 -12.49 -18.35 1.63
C GLY A 61 -13.51 -19.41 1.22
N CYS A 62 -13.18 -20.23 0.22
CA CYS A 62 -14.05 -21.30 -0.27
C CYS A 62 -14.27 -22.39 0.78
N LEU A 63 -13.19 -22.89 1.38
CA LEU A 63 -13.24 -24.00 2.34
C LEU A 63 -13.60 -23.57 3.76
N GLY A 64 -13.16 -22.38 4.17
CA GLY A 64 -13.29 -21.84 5.52
C GLY A 64 -14.41 -20.81 5.70
N GLY A 65 -15.07 -20.37 4.62
CA GLY A 65 -16.21 -19.45 4.66
C GLY A 65 -15.94 -18.18 5.49
N LEU A 66 -16.86 -17.87 6.42
CA LEU A 66 -16.76 -16.70 7.29
C LEU A 66 -15.53 -16.72 8.22
N ILE A 67 -15.05 -17.92 8.61
CA ILE A 67 -13.86 -18.04 9.47
C ILE A 67 -12.61 -17.58 8.72
N ALA A 68 -12.50 -17.91 7.43
CA ALA A 68 -11.40 -17.45 6.60
C ALA A 68 -11.45 -15.93 6.34
N VAL A 69 -12.66 -15.37 6.22
CA VAL A 69 -12.84 -13.91 6.16
C VAL A 69 -12.38 -13.26 7.46
N ALA A 70 -12.74 -13.80 8.63
CA ALA A 70 -12.28 -13.31 9.93
C ALA A 70 -10.76 -13.43 10.09
N ALA A 71 -10.17 -14.53 9.63
CA ALA A 71 -8.72 -14.73 9.64
C ALA A 71 -7.98 -13.63 8.84
N GLY A 72 -8.57 -13.14 7.74
CA GLY A 72 -8.01 -12.02 6.98
C GLY A 72 -8.03 -10.65 7.70
N TYR A 73 -8.74 -10.50 8.83
CA TYR A 73 -8.65 -9.31 9.68
C TYR A 73 -7.60 -9.44 10.77
N VAL A 74 -7.43 -10.65 11.31
CA VAL A 74 -6.51 -10.95 12.41
C VAL A 74 -5.09 -11.13 11.90
N TYR A 75 -4.91 -11.67 10.70
CA TYR A 75 -3.60 -11.93 10.14
C TYR A 75 -2.92 -10.63 9.72
N ALA A 76 -1.88 -10.23 10.46
CA ALA A 76 -1.09 -9.05 10.14
C ALA A 76 -0.18 -9.34 8.93
N PRO A 77 -0.32 -8.61 7.81
CA PRO A 77 0.59 -8.76 6.68
C PRO A 77 1.98 -8.23 7.06
N SER A 78 3.00 -9.07 6.93
CA SER A 78 4.39 -8.67 7.20
C SER A 78 5.00 -8.01 5.96
N PRO A 79 5.50 -6.76 6.05
CA PRO A 79 6.25 -6.15 4.97
C PRO A 79 7.61 -6.84 4.77
N PRO A 80 8.14 -6.88 3.53
CA PRO A 80 9.43 -7.51 3.25
C PRO A 80 10.59 -6.68 3.82
N ALA A 81 11.42 -7.31 4.66
CA ALA A 81 12.57 -6.66 5.29
C ALA A 81 13.56 -6.05 4.28
N GLY A 82 13.71 -6.67 3.09
CA GLY A 82 14.57 -6.17 2.02
C GLY A 82 14.16 -4.81 1.45
N ALA A 83 12.87 -4.46 1.50
CA ALA A 83 12.38 -3.16 1.00
C ALA A 83 12.60 -2.02 2.02
N LEU A 84 12.94 -2.35 3.26
CA LEU A 84 13.07 -1.41 4.38
C LEU A 84 14.52 -1.11 4.75
N LEU A 85 15.48 -1.94 4.33
CA LEU A 85 16.89 -1.79 4.66
C LEU A 85 17.49 -0.54 3.99
N GLY A 86 18.07 0.35 4.81
CA GLY A 86 18.77 1.56 4.34
C GLY A 86 17.85 2.70 3.88
N LYS A 87 16.53 2.58 4.07
CA LYS A 87 15.56 3.64 3.74
C LYS A 87 15.33 4.57 4.95
N SER A 88 14.87 5.78 4.66
CA SER A 88 14.55 6.77 5.71
C SER A 88 13.33 6.34 6.53
N PRO A 89 13.19 6.77 7.79
CA PRO A 89 12.06 6.40 8.63
C PRO A 89 10.70 6.84 8.04
N GLU A 90 10.67 7.95 7.30
CA GLU A 90 9.47 8.43 6.61
C GLU A 90 9.04 7.48 5.48
N TYR A 91 10.01 6.96 4.72
CA TYR A 91 9.75 5.93 3.70
C TYR A 91 9.19 4.66 4.33
N ILE A 92 9.79 4.19 5.43
CA ILE A 92 9.39 2.96 6.11
C ILE A 92 7.96 3.05 6.62
N ALA A 93 7.60 4.17 7.27
CA ALA A 93 6.24 4.40 7.75
C ALA A 93 5.23 4.36 6.59
N ALA A 94 5.46 5.16 5.56
CA ALA A 94 4.59 5.24 4.39
C ALA A 94 4.45 3.90 3.65
N TYR A 95 5.55 3.18 3.49
CA TYR A 95 5.59 1.87 2.87
C TYR A 95 4.81 0.85 3.69
N SER A 96 5.05 0.78 5.00
CA SER A 96 4.42 -0.21 5.88
C SER A 96 2.90 -0.04 5.94
N ASP A 97 2.42 1.20 6.03
CA ASP A 97 1.00 1.51 6.04
C ASP A 97 0.34 1.16 4.69
N ALA A 98 0.95 1.56 3.58
CA ALA A 98 0.44 1.26 2.24
C ALA A 98 0.41 -0.25 1.97
N TYR A 99 1.46 -0.98 2.36
CA TYR A 99 1.55 -2.43 2.21
C TYR A 99 0.46 -3.12 3.04
N ALA A 100 0.33 -2.74 4.32
CA ALA A 100 -0.65 -3.36 5.21
C ALA A 100 -2.08 -3.14 4.72
N GLN A 101 -2.41 -1.93 4.25
CA GLN A 101 -3.72 -1.62 3.69
C GLN A 101 -4.03 -2.44 2.44
N LYS A 102 -3.09 -2.53 1.49
CA LYS A 102 -3.29 -3.30 0.25
C LYS A 102 -3.37 -4.79 0.49
N ALA A 103 -2.44 -5.34 1.28
CA ALA A 103 -2.44 -6.76 1.61
C ALA A 103 -3.75 -7.17 2.30
N LYS A 104 -4.20 -6.44 3.33
CA LYS A 104 -5.50 -6.69 3.99
C LYS A 104 -6.68 -6.60 3.01
N GLY A 105 -6.64 -5.64 2.08
CA GLY A 105 -7.64 -5.49 1.03
C GLY A 105 -7.73 -6.73 0.12
N ILE A 106 -6.58 -7.27 -0.29
CA ILE A 106 -6.50 -8.50 -1.10
C ILE A 106 -7.04 -9.68 -0.29
N GLN A 107 -6.55 -9.90 0.94
CA GLN A 107 -6.97 -10.99 1.81
C GLN A 107 -8.49 -11.03 1.98
N ARG A 108 -9.10 -9.88 2.33
CA ARG A 108 -10.54 -9.76 2.55
C ARG A 108 -11.35 -10.00 1.27
N ARG A 109 -10.96 -9.37 0.15
CA ARG A 109 -11.71 -9.49 -1.12
C ARG A 109 -11.69 -10.92 -1.65
N TYR A 110 -10.52 -11.56 -1.66
CA TYR A 110 -10.40 -12.93 -2.17
C TYR A 110 -11.02 -13.96 -1.22
N ALA A 111 -10.91 -13.78 0.10
CA ALA A 111 -11.64 -14.63 1.05
C ALA A 111 -13.16 -14.49 0.89
N MET A 112 -13.65 -13.27 0.67
CA MET A 112 -15.08 -13.04 0.43
C MET A 112 -15.54 -13.66 -0.89
N TYR A 113 -14.76 -13.52 -1.97
CA TYR A 113 -15.06 -14.19 -3.24
C TYR A 113 -15.11 -15.71 -3.08
N GLY A 114 -14.15 -16.30 -2.37
CA GLY A 114 -14.17 -17.73 -2.05
C GLY A 114 -15.43 -18.14 -1.29
N CYS A 115 -15.82 -17.38 -0.27
CA CYS A 115 -17.02 -17.67 0.52
C CYS A 115 -18.29 -17.61 -0.33
N VAL A 116 -18.45 -16.57 -1.15
CA VAL A 116 -19.62 -16.41 -2.02
C VAL A 116 -19.68 -17.53 -3.06
N LEU A 117 -18.55 -17.86 -3.70
CA LEU A 117 -18.48 -18.95 -4.68
C LEU A 117 -18.87 -20.29 -4.05
N ASN A 118 -18.40 -20.58 -2.83
CA ASN A 118 -18.78 -21.79 -2.12
C ASN A 118 -20.28 -21.85 -1.83
N THR A 119 -20.87 -20.75 -1.32
CA THR A 119 -22.31 -20.71 -1.04
C THR A 119 -23.15 -20.91 -2.30
N LEU A 120 -22.81 -20.24 -3.41
CA LEU A 120 -23.54 -20.38 -4.66
C LEU A 120 -23.40 -21.79 -5.25
N GLY A 121 -22.18 -22.34 -5.25
CA GLY A 121 -21.93 -23.70 -5.74
C GLY A 121 -22.68 -24.76 -4.93
N SER A 122 -22.70 -24.64 -3.60
CA SER A 122 -23.39 -25.57 -2.71
C SER A 122 -24.90 -25.56 -2.92
N VAL A 123 -25.50 -24.38 -3.08
CA VAL A 123 -26.95 -24.24 -3.33
C VAL A 123 -27.32 -24.80 -4.70
N ALA A 124 -26.55 -24.49 -5.74
CA ALA A 124 -26.81 -25.01 -7.08
C ALA A 124 -26.76 -26.55 -7.12
N LEU A 125 -25.78 -27.15 -6.43
CA LEU A 125 -25.67 -28.61 -6.32
C LEU A 125 -26.86 -29.22 -5.58
N ALA A 126 -27.29 -28.60 -4.47
CA ALA A 126 -28.44 -29.08 -3.70
C ALA A 126 -29.74 -29.04 -4.52
N VAL A 127 -29.96 -27.97 -5.30
CA VAL A 127 -31.12 -27.84 -6.19
C VAL A 127 -31.08 -28.89 -7.32
N ALA A 128 -29.90 -29.12 -7.90
CA ALA A 128 -29.73 -30.14 -8.94
C ALA A 128 -29.98 -31.56 -8.40
N ALA A 129 -29.52 -31.85 -7.18
CA ALA A 129 -29.78 -33.13 -6.52
C ALA A 129 -31.28 -33.32 -6.22
N ALA A 130 -31.96 -32.30 -5.69
CA ALA A 130 -33.40 -32.34 -5.43
C ALA A 130 -34.21 -32.55 -6.72
N ALA A 131 -33.82 -31.91 -7.83
CA ALA A 131 -34.47 -32.09 -9.12
C ALA A 131 -34.24 -33.49 -9.73
N ALA A 132 -33.14 -34.18 -9.37
CA ALA A 132 -32.88 -35.54 -9.81
C ALA A 132 -33.77 -36.56 -9.08
N GLU A 133 -34.02 -36.37 -7.78
CA GLU A 133 -34.90 -37.25 -6.98
C GLU A 133 -36.36 -37.22 -7.48
N GLU A 134 -36.80 -36.11 -8.07
CA GLU A 134 -38.16 -35.98 -8.62
C GLU A 134 -38.37 -36.81 -9.91
N SER A 135 -37.29 -37.36 -10.51
CA SER A 135 -37.35 -38.14 -11.75
C SER A 135 -37.44 -39.66 -11.58
N GLU A 136 -37.16 -40.20 -10.39
CA GLU A 136 -37.26 -41.66 -10.08
C GLU A 136 -38.61 -42.06 -9.46
N GLY A 137 -39.50 -41.10 -9.22
CA GLY A 137 -40.80 -41.28 -8.54
C GLY A 137 -42.05 -41.37 -9.43
N ASN A 138 -41.90 -41.50 -10.76
CA ASN A 138 -43.01 -41.72 -11.72
C ASN A 138 -42.77 -42.94 -12.60
#